data_AF-A0AAD9GYU5-F1
#
_entry.id   AF-A0AAD9GYU5-F1
#
_cell.length_a   1.000
_cell.length_b   1.000
_cell.length_c   1.000
_cell.angle_alpha   90.00
_cell.angle_beta   90.00
_cell.angle_gamma   90.00
#
_symmetry.space_group_name_H-M   'P 1'
#
loop_
_entity.id
_entity.type
_entity.pdbx_description
1 polymer ?
#
loop_
_entity_poly.entity_id
_entity_poly.type
_entity_poly.pdbx_seq_one_letter_code
_entity_poly.pdbx_strand_id
1 'polypeptide(L)'
;MLRLAVLQVQRNSTPALSLARAFASAPVKPVDDVVAVRRKQSAYYVRISRKYPSRLSMEAVDRTARYLTDRGLSQTQALRAISSHVMLTTYTPSMMDSKIEWLEELGLSHDKVNRVMVHHPNILGYSFERLDARVEWFISQGVPAEKMSYVFSVFPAAISFANSTLNLKVDFLKENGLDDNQIGRILVKSPQVLSYSVNKVQTNLTFLEELGVPVEKLPGLITTVPECIGLKTDRIQETVDVVDEMFGKGAGAKALVTHHRLVMCNISSIRRSHDYLLSVGISKEALKRNLRFLTRSVSRILRPRVKFLKSKGVFVVGDISWIMMAEGRFIQKYPDYSAYLTKYKRKIKEKRS
;
A
#
# COMPACT_ATOMS: atom_id res chain seq x y z
N MET A 1 1.66 -35.11 7.74
CA MET A 1 0.20 -35.06 7.49
C MET A 1 -0.55 -34.56 8.73
N LEU A 2 -0.16 -33.37 9.23
CA LEU A 2 -0.87 -32.54 10.20
C LEU A 2 -0.86 -31.07 9.70
N ARG A 3 -0.68 -30.92 8.38
CA ARG A 3 -0.56 -29.63 7.67
C ARG A 3 -1.96 -29.03 7.51
N LEU A 4 -2.14 -27.79 7.98
CA LEU A 4 -3.24 -26.87 7.63
C LEU A 4 -4.68 -27.22 8.09
N ALA A 5 -4.91 -28.29 8.85
CA ALA A 5 -6.26 -28.69 9.27
C ALA A 5 -7.00 -27.67 10.17
N VAL A 6 -6.30 -26.73 10.81
CA VAL A 6 -6.91 -25.72 11.69
C VAL A 6 -7.49 -24.52 10.92
N LEU A 7 -7.18 -24.36 9.63
CA LEU A 7 -7.67 -23.23 8.82
C LEU A 7 -8.92 -23.53 7.97
N GLN A 8 -9.42 -24.76 7.98
CA GLN A 8 -10.58 -25.16 7.16
C GLN A 8 -11.95 -25.12 7.89
N VAL A 9 -12.00 -24.93 9.21
CA VAL A 9 -13.23 -25.18 10.00
C VAL A 9 -14.17 -23.96 10.14
N GLN A 10 -13.92 -22.83 9.48
CA GLN A 10 -14.90 -21.72 9.44
C GLN A 10 -15.17 -21.25 8.02
N ARG A 11 -15.92 -22.05 7.27
CA ARG A 11 -16.57 -21.61 6.02
C ARG A 11 -18.06 -21.97 6.09
N ASN A 12 -18.85 -21.04 6.61
CA ASN A 12 -20.29 -21.04 6.35
C ASN A 12 -20.58 -20.40 5.00
N SER A 13 -21.32 -21.15 4.20
CA SER A 13 -21.72 -20.94 2.82
C SER A 13 -22.66 -19.74 2.68
N THR A 14 -22.33 -18.79 1.81
CA THR A 14 -23.33 -17.94 1.14
C THR A 14 -22.92 -17.75 -0.32
N PRO A 15 -23.83 -17.92 -1.29
CA PRO A 15 -23.49 -17.86 -2.71
C PRO A 15 -23.35 -16.39 -3.15
N ALA A 16 -22.16 -16.03 -3.65
CA ALA A 16 -21.94 -14.73 -4.27
C ALA A 16 -22.47 -14.76 -5.71
N LEU A 17 -23.54 -13.99 -5.94
CA LEU A 17 -24.09 -13.68 -7.26
C LEU A 17 -23.01 -13.12 -8.19
N SER A 18 -22.79 -13.82 -9.31
CA SER A 18 -21.87 -13.45 -10.37
C SER A 18 -22.43 -12.27 -11.18
N LEU A 19 -21.84 -11.08 -11.01
CA LEU A 19 -21.99 -9.99 -11.98
C LEU A 19 -20.90 -10.16 -13.05
N ALA A 20 -21.24 -10.90 -14.10
CA ALA A 20 -20.47 -10.97 -15.33
C ALA A 20 -20.33 -9.56 -15.93
N ARG A 21 -19.12 -9.01 -15.90
CA ARG A 21 -18.75 -7.86 -16.72
C ARG A 21 -18.19 -8.39 -18.04
N ALA A 22 -18.96 -8.24 -19.10
CA ALA A 22 -18.51 -8.42 -20.47
C ALA A 22 -17.28 -7.54 -20.75
N PHE A 23 -16.22 -8.14 -21.26
CA PHE A 23 -15.02 -7.46 -21.73
C PHE A 23 -15.34 -6.74 -23.04
N ALA A 24 -15.49 -5.42 -23.00
CA ALA A 24 -15.38 -4.60 -24.19
C ALA A 24 -13.89 -4.48 -24.55
N SER A 25 -13.52 -4.93 -25.76
CA SER A 25 -12.19 -4.80 -26.33
C SER A 25 -11.75 -3.34 -26.38
N ALA A 26 -10.65 -3.02 -25.70
CA ALA A 26 -10.04 -1.70 -25.77
C ALA A 26 -9.28 -1.51 -27.10
N PRO A 27 -9.25 -0.30 -27.69
CA PRO A 27 -8.53 -0.05 -28.94
C PRO A 27 -7.00 -0.07 -28.71
N VAL A 28 -6.29 -0.53 -29.73
CA VAL A 28 -4.82 -0.66 -29.81
C VAL A 28 -4.14 0.70 -29.61
N LYS A 29 -3.06 0.75 -28.79
CA LYS A 29 -2.27 1.94 -28.45
C LYS A 29 -1.00 2.11 -29.33
N PRO A 30 -0.43 3.34 -29.44
CA PRO A 30 0.44 3.76 -30.56
C PRO A 30 1.92 3.32 -30.46
N VAL A 31 2.59 3.39 -31.61
CA VAL A 31 3.95 2.90 -31.93
C VAL A 31 5.06 3.31 -30.95
N ASP A 32 4.96 4.49 -30.31
CA ASP A 32 5.95 4.96 -29.31
C ASP A 32 6.04 4.04 -28.08
N ASP A 33 4.93 3.40 -27.71
CA ASP A 33 4.89 2.45 -26.59
C ASP A 33 5.64 1.15 -26.95
N VAL A 34 5.60 0.73 -28.22
CA VAL A 34 6.28 -0.47 -28.72
C VAL A 34 7.80 -0.29 -28.69
N VAL A 35 8.31 0.87 -29.11
CA VAL A 35 9.76 1.17 -29.07
C VAL A 35 10.25 1.24 -27.62
N ALA A 36 9.49 1.88 -26.73
CA ALA A 36 9.83 1.96 -25.31
C ALA A 36 9.81 0.57 -24.63
N VAL A 37 8.85 -0.29 -24.98
CA VAL A 37 8.79 -1.68 -24.53
C VAL A 37 10.00 -2.47 -25.00
N ARG A 38 10.34 -2.41 -26.30
CA ARG A 38 11.53 -3.10 -26.86
C ARG A 38 12.82 -2.65 -26.17
N ARG A 39 13.02 -1.34 -25.99
CA ARG A 39 14.19 -0.79 -25.27
C ARG A 39 14.29 -1.34 -23.84
N LYS A 40 13.18 -1.43 -23.11
CA LYS A 40 13.16 -2.01 -21.75
C LYS A 40 13.53 -3.49 -21.76
N GLN A 41 12.97 -4.26 -22.70
CA GLN A 41 13.27 -5.69 -22.83
C GLN A 41 14.75 -5.92 -23.14
N SER A 42 15.33 -5.18 -24.09
CA SER A 42 16.77 -5.24 -24.40
C SER A 42 17.63 -4.92 -23.18
N ALA A 43 17.25 -3.92 -22.38
CA ALA A 43 17.97 -3.59 -21.14
C ALA A 43 17.90 -4.73 -20.10
N TYR A 44 16.80 -5.48 -20.02
CA TYR A 44 16.70 -6.64 -19.15
C TYR A 44 17.60 -7.78 -19.62
N TYR A 45 17.63 -8.10 -20.92
CA TYR A 45 18.53 -9.11 -21.47
C TYR A 45 20.00 -8.79 -21.16
N VAL A 46 20.44 -7.54 -21.41
CA VAL A 46 21.81 -7.11 -21.06
C VAL A 46 22.10 -7.30 -19.57
N ARG A 47 21.14 -7.00 -18.68
CA ARG A 47 21.33 -7.19 -17.23
C ARG A 47 21.41 -8.67 -16.85
N ILE A 48 20.60 -9.52 -17.47
CA ILE A 48 20.61 -10.97 -17.25
C ILE A 48 21.97 -11.54 -17.66
N SER A 49 22.46 -11.22 -18.86
CA SER A 49 23.75 -11.69 -19.36
C SER A 49 24.93 -11.23 -18.51
N ARG A 50 24.91 -9.99 -17.97
CA ARG A 50 25.98 -9.50 -17.07
C ARG A 50 26.01 -10.20 -15.72
N LYS A 51 24.84 -10.51 -15.15
CA LYS A 51 24.74 -11.14 -13.82
C LYS A 51 25.21 -12.60 -13.83
N TYR A 52 25.34 -13.21 -15.00
CA TYR A 52 25.72 -14.62 -15.17
C TYR A 52 26.77 -14.76 -16.30
N PRO A 53 28.07 -14.72 -16.00
CA PRO A 53 29.07 -14.73 -17.07
C PRO A 53 29.41 -16.09 -17.69
N SER A 54 28.96 -17.25 -17.18
CA SER A 54 29.50 -18.54 -17.65
C SER A 54 28.53 -19.73 -17.87
N ARG A 55 27.22 -19.61 -17.63
CA ARG A 55 26.27 -20.75 -17.83
C ARG A 55 24.82 -20.35 -18.21
N LEU A 56 24.62 -19.22 -18.87
CA LEU A 56 23.27 -18.82 -19.30
C LEU A 56 22.96 -19.39 -20.69
N SER A 57 22.10 -20.40 -20.77
CA SER A 57 21.45 -20.72 -22.06
C SER A 57 20.30 -19.73 -22.28
N MET A 58 20.32 -19.02 -23.40
CA MET A 58 19.19 -18.18 -23.81
C MET A 58 17.87 -18.96 -23.88
N GLU A 59 17.97 -20.26 -24.19
CA GLU A 59 16.83 -21.18 -24.17
C GLU A 59 16.19 -21.30 -22.77
N ALA A 60 16.99 -21.27 -21.71
CA ALA A 60 16.47 -21.31 -20.34
C ALA A 60 15.74 -20.01 -19.98
N VAL A 61 16.27 -18.86 -20.41
CA VAL A 61 15.60 -17.56 -20.27
C VAL A 61 14.26 -17.58 -21.01
N ASP A 62 14.25 -18.04 -22.26
CA ASP A 62 13.04 -18.05 -23.08
C ASP A 62 12.00 -19.05 -22.58
N ARG A 63 12.42 -20.21 -22.06
CA ARG A 63 11.53 -21.18 -21.41
C ARG A 63 10.88 -20.59 -20.16
N THR A 64 11.65 -19.96 -19.28
CA THR A 64 11.11 -19.34 -18.07
C THR A 64 10.24 -18.13 -18.41
N ALA A 65 10.62 -17.34 -19.43
CA ALA A 65 9.78 -16.24 -19.90
C ALA A 65 8.43 -16.75 -20.41
N ARG A 66 8.43 -17.81 -21.23
CA ARG A 66 7.20 -18.47 -21.73
C ARG A 66 6.31 -18.97 -20.60
N TYR A 67 6.89 -19.69 -19.63
CA TYR A 67 6.14 -20.15 -18.45
C TYR A 67 5.43 -18.98 -17.73
N LEU A 68 6.14 -17.87 -17.52
CA LEU A 68 5.58 -16.68 -16.88
C LEU A 68 4.51 -16.00 -17.75
N THR A 69 4.67 -15.96 -19.07
CA THR A 69 3.68 -15.39 -19.99
C THR A 69 2.43 -16.24 -20.13
N ASP A 70 2.55 -17.57 -20.07
CA ASP A 70 1.43 -18.50 -20.12
C ASP A 70 0.53 -18.35 -18.88
N ARG A 71 1.11 -17.93 -17.75
CA ARG A 71 0.37 -17.51 -16.56
C ARG A 71 -0.29 -16.13 -16.67
N GLY A 72 -0.13 -15.42 -17.78
CA GLY A 72 -0.74 -14.11 -18.02
C GLY A 72 0.14 -12.90 -17.65
N LEU A 73 1.44 -13.08 -17.41
CA LEU A 73 2.37 -11.95 -17.32
C LEU A 73 2.73 -11.42 -18.72
N SER A 74 2.98 -10.13 -18.85
CA SER A 74 3.59 -9.60 -20.09
C SER A 74 5.05 -10.04 -20.21
N GLN A 75 5.56 -10.12 -21.43
CA GLN A 75 6.99 -10.41 -21.69
C GLN A 75 7.92 -9.49 -20.89
N THR A 76 7.56 -8.21 -20.75
CA THR A 76 8.34 -7.24 -19.97
C THR A 76 8.32 -7.55 -18.47
N GLN A 77 7.19 -8.02 -17.92
CA GLN A 77 7.11 -8.46 -16.52
C GLN A 77 7.91 -9.74 -16.30
N ALA A 78 7.84 -10.70 -17.22
CA ALA A 78 8.62 -11.93 -17.16
C ALA A 78 10.13 -11.66 -17.17
N LEU A 79 10.61 -10.87 -18.14
CA LEU A 79 12.02 -10.48 -18.22
C LEU A 79 12.47 -9.65 -17.01
N ARG A 80 11.58 -8.82 -16.43
CA ARG A 80 11.87 -8.11 -15.18
C ARG A 80 12.08 -9.08 -14.02
N ALA A 81 11.22 -10.09 -13.87
CA ALA A 81 11.34 -11.10 -12.83
C ALA A 81 12.68 -11.84 -12.96
N ILE A 82 12.98 -12.37 -14.15
CA ILE A 82 14.25 -13.07 -14.45
C ILE A 82 15.45 -12.15 -14.21
N SER A 83 15.38 -10.88 -14.66
CA SER A 83 16.43 -9.89 -14.44
C SER A 83 16.70 -9.61 -12.95
N SER A 84 15.68 -9.69 -12.11
CA SER A 84 15.81 -9.45 -10.67
C SER A 84 16.42 -10.66 -9.95
N HIS A 85 16.11 -11.88 -10.40
CA HIS A 85 16.59 -13.14 -9.85
C HIS A 85 16.89 -14.14 -10.97
N VAL A 86 18.13 -14.13 -11.48
CA VAL A 86 18.49 -14.93 -12.68
C VAL A 86 18.40 -16.44 -12.42
N MET A 87 18.56 -16.87 -11.17
CA MET A 87 18.36 -18.25 -10.73
C MET A 87 16.93 -18.78 -10.98
N LEU A 88 15.95 -17.91 -11.23
CA LEU A 88 14.62 -18.33 -11.67
C LEU A 88 14.68 -19.19 -12.95
N THR A 89 15.69 -18.99 -13.81
CA THR A 89 15.88 -19.77 -15.04
C THR A 89 16.28 -21.23 -14.81
N THR A 90 16.75 -21.55 -13.60
CA THR A 90 17.14 -22.91 -13.21
C THR A 90 16.01 -23.66 -12.52
N TYR A 91 14.88 -23.02 -12.24
CA TYR A 91 13.74 -23.66 -11.57
C TYR A 91 12.93 -24.45 -12.58
N THR A 92 12.56 -25.67 -12.22
CA THR A 92 11.68 -26.49 -13.05
C THR A 92 10.23 -25.98 -12.93
N PRO A 93 9.37 -26.19 -13.96
CA PRO A 93 7.95 -25.83 -13.87
C PRO A 93 7.27 -26.43 -12.64
N SER A 94 7.46 -27.74 -12.38
CA SER A 94 6.89 -28.42 -11.22
C SER A 94 7.30 -27.80 -9.87
N MET A 95 8.57 -27.37 -9.72
CA MET A 95 9.01 -26.68 -8.51
C MET A 95 8.30 -25.33 -8.35
N MET A 96 8.17 -24.56 -9.43
CA MET A 96 7.47 -23.27 -9.40
C MET A 96 5.98 -23.46 -9.12
N ASP A 97 5.33 -24.41 -9.79
CA ASP A 97 3.91 -24.74 -9.61
C ASP A 97 3.61 -25.12 -8.16
N SER A 98 4.43 -25.99 -7.54
CA SER A 98 4.24 -26.38 -6.13
C SER A 98 4.34 -25.19 -5.15
N LYS A 99 5.16 -24.18 -5.46
CA LYS A 99 5.27 -22.95 -4.63
C LYS A 99 4.16 -21.97 -4.90
N ILE A 100 3.66 -21.94 -6.12
CA ILE A 100 2.50 -21.15 -6.50
C ILE A 100 1.25 -21.72 -5.83
N GLU A 101 1.04 -23.03 -5.88
CA GLU A 101 -0.04 -23.73 -5.18
C GLU A 101 -0.03 -23.40 -3.69
N TRP A 102 1.13 -23.45 -3.03
CA TRP A 102 1.23 -23.05 -1.61
C TRP A 102 0.81 -21.59 -1.36
N LEU A 103 1.15 -20.64 -2.25
CA LEU A 103 0.69 -19.26 -2.14
C LEU A 103 -0.82 -19.12 -2.37
N GLU A 104 -1.37 -19.91 -3.28
CA GLU A 104 -2.81 -19.97 -3.58
C GLU A 104 -3.59 -20.60 -2.40
N GLU A 105 -3.07 -21.67 -1.78
CA GLU A 105 -3.59 -22.29 -0.57
C GLU A 105 -3.55 -21.35 0.64
N LEU A 106 -2.52 -20.50 0.74
CA LEU A 106 -2.48 -19.41 1.73
C LEU A 106 -3.57 -18.35 1.50
N GLY A 107 -4.20 -18.33 0.33
CA GLY A 107 -5.33 -17.48 -0.03
C GLY A 107 -4.97 -16.30 -0.95
N LEU A 108 -3.80 -16.32 -1.62
CA LEU A 108 -3.51 -15.32 -2.65
C LEU A 108 -4.29 -15.65 -3.93
N SER A 109 -4.84 -14.62 -4.58
CA SER A 109 -5.41 -14.78 -5.93
C SER A 109 -4.31 -14.91 -6.98
N HIS A 110 -4.63 -15.52 -8.13
CA HIS A 110 -3.71 -15.62 -9.28
C HIS A 110 -2.97 -14.32 -9.60
N ASP A 111 -3.69 -13.19 -9.68
CA ASP A 111 -3.08 -11.87 -9.93
C ASP A 111 -2.10 -11.43 -8.84
N LYS A 112 -2.39 -11.75 -7.57
CA LYS A 112 -1.49 -11.41 -6.45
C LYS A 112 -0.25 -12.30 -6.48
N VAL A 113 -0.38 -13.59 -6.80
CA VAL A 113 0.76 -14.49 -6.98
C VAL A 113 1.65 -14.00 -8.13
N ASN A 114 1.07 -13.69 -9.29
CA ASN A 114 1.78 -13.11 -10.42
C ASN A 114 2.51 -11.82 -10.04
N ARG A 115 1.88 -10.94 -9.25
CA ARG A 115 2.53 -9.73 -8.74
C ARG A 115 3.71 -10.06 -7.82
N VAL A 116 3.56 -11.02 -6.91
CA VAL A 116 4.65 -11.48 -6.04
C VAL A 116 5.81 -12.02 -6.87
N MET A 117 5.56 -12.86 -7.88
CA MET A 117 6.62 -13.39 -8.76
C MET A 117 7.36 -12.31 -9.55
N VAL A 118 6.68 -11.24 -9.97
CA VAL A 118 7.33 -10.13 -10.70
C VAL A 118 8.27 -9.32 -9.81
N HIS A 119 7.91 -9.14 -8.54
CA HIS A 119 8.64 -8.27 -7.62
C HIS A 119 9.63 -9.02 -6.71
N HIS A 120 9.34 -10.28 -6.40
CA HIS A 120 10.08 -11.14 -5.48
C HIS A 120 10.12 -12.60 -5.96
N PRO A 121 10.65 -12.86 -7.17
CA PRO A 121 10.69 -14.21 -7.77
C PRO A 121 11.51 -15.23 -6.96
N ASN A 122 12.42 -14.77 -6.11
CA ASN A 122 13.19 -15.64 -5.22
C ASN A 122 12.31 -16.39 -4.20
N ILE A 123 11.06 -15.97 -3.98
CA ILE A 123 10.12 -16.70 -3.10
C ILE A 123 9.92 -18.15 -3.53
N LEU A 124 9.98 -18.41 -4.84
CA LEU A 124 9.81 -19.74 -5.44
C LEU A 124 11.01 -20.67 -5.17
N GLY A 125 12.13 -20.12 -4.69
CA GLY A 125 13.34 -20.87 -4.37
C GLY A 125 13.43 -21.31 -2.91
N TYR A 126 12.55 -20.86 -2.03
CA TYR A 126 12.60 -21.22 -0.60
C TYR A 126 11.94 -22.57 -0.32
N SER A 127 12.46 -23.28 0.68
CA SER A 127 11.87 -24.55 1.15
C SER A 127 10.49 -24.33 1.77
N PHE A 128 9.66 -25.38 1.83
CA PHE A 128 8.33 -25.27 2.45
C PHE A 128 8.44 -24.99 3.95
N GLU A 129 9.40 -25.62 4.61
CA GLU A 129 9.71 -25.42 6.02
C GLU A 129 10.01 -23.95 6.30
N ARG A 130 10.73 -23.28 5.38
CA ARG A 130 11.04 -21.86 5.53
C ARG A 130 9.81 -20.97 5.33
N LEU A 131 8.91 -21.33 4.42
CA LEU A 131 7.66 -20.61 4.18
C LEU A 131 6.70 -20.76 5.37
N ASP A 132 6.51 -21.99 5.85
CA ASP A 132 5.67 -22.32 6.99
C ASP A 132 6.20 -21.66 8.27
N ALA A 133 7.50 -21.75 8.55
CA ALA A 133 8.12 -21.09 9.70
C ALA A 133 7.95 -19.55 9.68
N ARG A 134 7.87 -18.94 8.49
CA ARG A 134 7.59 -17.50 8.37
C ARG A 134 6.13 -17.18 8.68
N VAL A 135 5.19 -18.02 8.25
CA VAL A 135 3.77 -17.90 8.60
C VAL A 135 3.61 -18.02 10.11
N GLU A 136 4.17 -19.08 10.72
CA GLU A 136 4.14 -19.31 12.17
C GLU A 136 4.73 -18.14 12.97
N TRP A 137 5.85 -17.57 12.49
CA TRP A 137 6.45 -16.41 13.12
C TRP A 137 5.51 -15.20 13.14
N PHE A 138 4.82 -14.89 12.03
CA PHE A 138 3.87 -13.77 12.04
C PHE A 138 2.68 -14.03 12.96
N ILE A 139 2.17 -15.27 12.98
CA ILE A 139 1.09 -15.67 13.88
C ILE A 139 1.50 -15.52 15.35
N SER A 140 2.73 -15.91 15.70
CA SER A 140 3.25 -15.74 17.05
C SER A 140 3.41 -14.27 17.47
N GLN A 141 3.56 -13.35 16.51
CA GLN A 141 3.53 -11.90 16.75
C GLN A 141 2.11 -11.29 16.75
N GLY A 142 1.07 -12.11 16.80
CA GLY A 142 -0.32 -11.67 16.89
C GLY A 142 -0.97 -11.29 15.56
N VAL A 143 -0.39 -11.69 14.42
CA VAL A 143 -1.05 -11.54 13.11
C VAL A 143 -2.06 -12.67 12.92
N PRO A 144 -3.36 -12.37 12.69
CA PRO A 144 -4.35 -13.41 12.43
C PRO A 144 -4.04 -14.19 11.15
N ALA A 145 -4.27 -15.50 11.17
CA ALA A 145 -3.91 -16.37 10.06
C ALA A 145 -4.63 -16.00 8.75
N GLU A 146 -5.87 -15.48 8.82
CA GLU A 146 -6.63 -15.00 7.66
C GLU A 146 -6.01 -13.76 7.00
N LYS A 147 -5.05 -13.09 7.66
CA LYS A 147 -4.28 -11.96 7.11
C LYS A 147 -2.99 -12.39 6.42
N MET A 148 -2.62 -13.68 6.44
CA MET A 148 -1.34 -14.11 5.88
C MET A 148 -1.24 -13.94 4.37
N SER A 149 -2.34 -14.16 3.64
CA SER A 149 -2.39 -13.84 2.22
C SER A 149 -2.07 -12.37 1.92
N TYR A 150 -2.53 -11.44 2.77
CA TYR A 150 -2.21 -10.01 2.64
C TYR A 150 -0.73 -9.76 2.92
N VAL A 151 -0.19 -10.29 4.01
CA VAL A 151 1.23 -10.09 4.39
C VAL A 151 2.16 -10.58 3.29
N PHE A 152 1.96 -11.80 2.77
CA PHE A 152 2.78 -12.34 1.67
C PHE A 152 2.55 -11.58 0.35
N SER A 153 1.37 -11.00 0.14
CA SER A 153 1.12 -10.16 -1.04
C SER A 153 1.81 -8.80 -0.98
N VAL A 154 1.97 -8.18 0.19
CA VAL A 154 2.53 -6.82 0.32
C VAL A 154 3.98 -6.79 0.82
N PHE A 155 4.43 -7.85 1.49
CA PHE A 155 5.78 -7.99 2.03
C PHE A 155 6.34 -9.40 1.86
N PRO A 156 6.38 -9.94 0.63
CA PRO A 156 6.99 -11.26 0.38
C PRO A 156 8.47 -11.33 0.77
N ALA A 157 9.18 -10.19 0.77
CA ALA A 157 10.58 -10.10 1.22
C ALA A 157 10.79 -10.52 2.69
N ALA A 158 9.72 -10.61 3.50
CA ALA A 158 9.78 -11.12 4.87
C ALA A 158 10.49 -12.49 4.95
N ILE A 159 10.32 -13.35 3.94
CA ILE A 159 10.89 -14.70 3.91
C ILE A 159 12.42 -14.72 4.01
N SER A 160 13.06 -13.65 3.53
CA SER A 160 14.50 -13.51 3.43
C SER A 160 15.18 -13.11 4.74
N PHE A 161 14.44 -12.58 5.72
CA PHE A 161 14.99 -12.20 7.02
C PHE A 161 15.22 -13.41 7.93
N ALA A 162 16.25 -13.44 8.76
CA ALA A 162 16.32 -14.43 9.85
C ALA A 162 15.28 -14.11 10.94
N ASN A 163 14.82 -15.11 11.69
CA ASN A 163 13.91 -14.88 12.81
C ASN A 163 14.57 -14.00 13.89
N SER A 164 15.86 -14.20 14.16
CA SER A 164 16.64 -13.32 15.04
C SER A 164 16.58 -11.85 14.60
N THR A 165 16.73 -11.58 13.30
CA THR A 165 16.63 -10.22 12.76
C THR A 165 15.24 -9.61 12.93
N LEU A 166 14.18 -10.41 12.77
CA LEU A 166 12.82 -9.91 12.96
C LEU A 166 12.48 -9.71 14.43
N ASN A 167 12.90 -10.62 15.31
CA ASN A 167 12.74 -10.49 16.76
C ASN A 167 13.41 -9.21 17.26
N LEU A 168 14.68 -8.98 16.89
CA LEU A 168 15.39 -7.73 17.23
C LEU A 168 14.62 -6.46 16.86
N LYS A 169 13.91 -6.46 15.72
CA LYS A 169 13.10 -5.30 15.29
C LYS A 169 11.81 -5.16 16.08
N VAL A 170 11.18 -6.29 16.42
CA VAL A 170 9.97 -6.29 17.24
C VAL A 170 10.31 -5.90 18.67
N ASP A 171 11.35 -6.48 19.25
CA ASP A 171 11.81 -6.20 20.62
C ASP A 171 12.18 -4.72 20.75
N PHE A 172 12.88 -4.15 19.77
CA PHE A 172 13.15 -2.71 19.75
C PHE A 172 11.87 -1.85 19.76
N LEU A 173 10.81 -2.25 19.04
CA LEU A 173 9.52 -1.55 19.12
C LEU A 173 8.90 -1.69 20.51
N LYS A 174 9.00 -2.86 21.14
CA LYS A 174 8.50 -3.10 22.50
C LYS A 174 9.24 -2.28 23.55
N GLU A 175 10.56 -2.19 23.44
CA GLU A 175 11.41 -1.33 24.28
C GLU A 175 11.02 0.15 24.17
N ASN A 176 10.47 0.56 23.02
CA ASN A 176 9.92 1.90 22.79
C ASN A 176 8.42 2.02 23.16
N GLY A 177 7.92 1.12 24.01
CA GLY A 177 6.60 1.21 24.64
C GLY A 177 5.44 0.62 23.84
N LEU A 178 5.71 -0.15 22.78
CA LEU A 178 4.66 -0.85 22.04
C LEU A 178 4.33 -2.20 22.69
N ASP A 179 3.05 -2.44 22.99
CA ASP A 179 2.58 -3.73 23.51
C ASP A 179 2.37 -4.78 22.39
N ASP A 180 2.22 -6.05 22.77
CA ASP A 180 2.04 -7.16 21.81
C ASP A 180 0.82 -6.99 20.90
N ASN A 181 -0.27 -6.39 21.41
CA ASN A 181 -1.46 -6.12 20.61
C ASN A 181 -1.17 -5.05 19.54
N GLN A 182 -0.46 -3.99 19.91
CA GLN A 182 -0.01 -2.95 19.00
C GLN A 182 0.93 -3.51 17.93
N ILE A 183 1.87 -4.38 18.30
CA ILE A 183 2.74 -5.09 17.34
C ILE A 183 1.90 -5.88 16.34
N GLY A 184 0.98 -6.74 16.79
CA GLY A 184 0.11 -7.51 15.90
C GLY A 184 -0.68 -6.61 14.95
N ARG A 185 -1.26 -5.51 15.46
CA ARG A 185 -1.99 -4.52 14.64
C ARG A 185 -1.10 -3.83 13.60
N ILE A 186 0.13 -3.50 13.96
CA ILE A 186 1.13 -2.92 13.05
C ILE A 186 1.45 -3.90 11.94
N LEU A 187 1.72 -5.17 12.27
CA LEU A 187 2.12 -6.20 11.30
C LEU A 187 0.95 -6.60 10.38
N VAL A 188 -0.29 -6.56 10.85
CA VAL A 188 -1.48 -6.71 9.98
C VAL A 188 -1.61 -5.57 8.99
N LYS A 189 -1.30 -4.34 9.41
CA LYS A 189 -1.53 -3.14 8.60
C LYS A 189 -0.39 -2.86 7.62
N SER A 190 0.84 -2.91 8.13
CA SER A 190 2.06 -2.53 7.42
C SER A 190 3.22 -3.42 7.89
N PRO A 191 3.27 -4.70 7.46
CA PRO A 191 4.37 -5.60 7.83
C PRO A 191 5.73 -5.12 7.29
N GLN A 192 5.71 -4.23 6.29
CA GLN A 192 6.89 -3.62 5.68
C GLN A 192 7.70 -2.77 6.66
N VAL A 193 7.16 -2.40 7.83
CA VAL A 193 7.94 -1.72 8.88
C VAL A 193 9.18 -2.52 9.29
N LEU A 194 9.11 -3.86 9.19
CA LEU A 194 10.23 -4.75 9.48
C LEU A 194 11.36 -4.65 8.45
N SER A 195 11.16 -3.97 7.32
CA SER A 195 12.25 -3.70 6.37
C SER A 195 13.20 -2.60 6.83
N TYR A 196 12.76 -1.70 7.73
CA TYR A 196 13.61 -0.61 8.23
C TYR A 196 14.62 -1.11 9.26
N SER A 197 15.83 -0.56 9.23
CA SER A 197 16.83 -0.84 10.27
C SER A 197 16.38 -0.24 11.61
N VAL A 198 16.82 -0.85 12.72
CA VAL A 198 16.58 -0.32 14.07
C VAL A 198 17.07 1.12 14.16
N ASN A 199 18.28 1.40 13.65
CA ASN A 199 18.83 2.77 13.60
C ASN A 199 17.89 3.76 12.88
N LYS A 200 17.32 3.37 11.73
CA LYS A 200 16.39 4.24 10.99
C LYS A 200 15.14 4.55 11.81
N VAL A 201 14.61 3.56 12.52
CA VAL A 201 13.45 3.75 13.41
C VAL A 201 13.83 4.66 14.57
N GLN A 202 14.94 4.37 15.27
CA GLN A 202 15.46 5.19 16.37
C GLN A 202 15.62 6.66 15.99
N THR A 203 16.29 6.95 14.87
CA THR A 203 16.46 8.34 14.37
C THR A 203 15.12 9.04 14.21
N ASN A 204 14.11 8.35 13.67
CA ASN A 204 12.79 8.94 13.50
C ASN A 204 12.03 9.11 14.81
N LEU A 205 12.21 8.22 15.80
CA LEU A 205 11.59 8.37 17.13
C LEU A 205 12.19 9.58 17.86
N THR A 206 13.52 9.68 17.90
CA THR A 206 14.22 10.83 18.49
C THR A 206 13.83 12.13 17.79
N PHE A 207 13.76 12.14 16.46
CA PHE A 207 13.34 13.33 15.73
C PHE A 207 11.89 13.74 16.02
N LEU A 208 10.97 12.79 16.21
CA LEU A 208 9.60 13.10 16.61
C LEU A 208 9.55 13.72 18.02
N GLU A 209 10.38 13.22 18.94
CA GLU A 209 10.53 13.79 20.28
C GLU A 209 11.09 15.22 20.25
N GLU A 210 12.14 15.47 19.45
CA GLU A 210 12.72 16.81 19.23
C GLU A 210 11.72 17.81 18.64
N LEU A 211 10.78 17.33 17.81
CA LEU A 211 9.66 18.11 17.30
C LEU A 211 8.58 18.43 18.35
N GLY A 212 8.70 17.89 19.56
CA GLY A 212 7.76 18.09 20.66
C GLY A 212 6.61 17.09 20.69
N VAL A 213 6.75 15.91 20.06
CA VAL A 213 5.82 14.79 20.26
C VAL A 213 6.18 14.11 21.59
N PRO A 214 5.26 14.05 22.57
CA PRO A 214 5.56 13.38 23.83
C PRO A 214 5.83 11.89 23.63
N VAL A 215 6.86 11.36 24.29
CA VAL A 215 7.32 9.97 24.15
C VAL A 215 6.19 8.97 24.41
N GLU A 216 5.34 9.23 25.41
CA GLU A 216 4.19 8.40 25.75
C GLU A 216 3.10 8.36 24.67
N LYS A 217 3.14 9.26 23.68
CA LYS A 217 2.23 9.28 22.53
C LYS A 217 2.80 8.60 21.30
N LEU A 218 4.10 8.30 21.26
CA LEU A 218 4.74 7.64 20.12
C LEU A 218 4.13 6.26 19.82
N PRO A 219 3.86 5.36 20.80
CA PRO A 219 3.24 4.06 20.51
C PRO A 219 1.88 4.18 19.80
N GLY A 220 1.05 5.14 20.23
CA GLY A 220 -0.25 5.42 19.61
C GLY A 220 -0.13 5.95 18.18
N LEU A 221 0.86 6.82 17.95
CA LEU A 221 1.18 7.35 16.63
C LEU A 221 1.63 6.24 15.67
N ILE A 222 2.59 5.41 16.11
CA ILE A 222 3.16 4.33 15.31
C ILE A 222 2.11 3.26 15.02
N THR A 223 1.29 2.89 16.01
CA THR A 223 0.17 1.95 15.79
C THR A 223 -0.84 2.49 14.78
N THR A 224 -1.10 3.81 14.81
CA THR A 224 -2.06 4.45 13.91
C THR A 224 -1.51 4.67 12.51
N VAL A 225 -0.22 4.95 12.36
CA VAL A 225 0.43 5.23 11.07
C VAL A 225 1.83 4.58 11.03
N PRO A 226 1.93 3.24 10.97
CA PRO A 226 3.23 2.58 11.12
C PRO A 226 4.23 2.98 10.03
N GLU A 227 3.75 3.37 8.86
CA GLU A 227 4.57 3.81 7.74
C GLU A 227 5.36 5.10 8.03
N CYS A 228 4.97 5.89 9.03
CA CYS A 228 5.63 7.16 9.34
C CYS A 228 7.07 6.99 9.81
N ILE A 229 7.39 5.87 10.49
CA ILE A 229 8.76 5.58 10.97
C ILE A 229 9.73 5.25 9.84
N GLY A 230 9.22 5.10 8.61
CA GLY A 230 10.03 4.96 7.40
C GLY A 230 10.30 6.28 6.67
N LEU A 231 9.64 7.37 7.06
CA LEU A 231 9.77 8.66 6.36
C LEU A 231 11.16 9.26 6.57
N LYS A 232 11.55 10.15 5.66
CA LYS A 232 12.67 11.07 5.90
C LYS A 232 12.26 12.11 6.93
N THR A 233 13.18 12.51 7.79
CA THR A 233 12.96 13.55 8.81
C THR A 233 12.50 14.86 8.17
N ASP A 234 13.14 15.29 7.07
CA ASP A 234 12.73 16.48 6.30
C ASP A 234 11.25 16.43 5.88
N ARG A 235 10.76 15.25 5.51
CA ARG A 235 9.36 15.06 5.10
C ARG A 235 8.39 15.25 6.26
N ILE A 236 8.81 14.85 7.46
CA ILE A 236 8.06 15.07 8.70
C ILE A 236 8.10 16.56 9.06
N GLN A 237 9.28 17.18 9.00
CA GLN A 237 9.50 18.61 9.25
C GLN A 237 8.64 19.48 8.34
N GLU A 238 8.65 19.24 7.03
CA GLU A 238 7.81 19.96 6.06
C GLU A 238 6.32 19.92 6.43
N THR A 239 5.86 18.81 7.04
CA THR A 239 4.47 18.70 7.50
C THR A 239 4.24 19.55 8.74
N VAL A 240 5.18 19.58 9.68
CA VAL A 240 5.10 20.43 10.87
C VAL A 240 5.08 21.90 10.44
N ASP A 241 6.02 22.31 9.59
CA ASP A 241 6.18 23.70 9.15
C ASP A 241 4.94 24.20 8.43
N VAL A 242 4.37 23.42 7.49
CA VAL A 242 3.17 23.87 6.76
C VAL A 242 1.96 24.02 7.68
N VAL A 243 1.85 23.19 8.71
CA VAL A 243 0.74 23.26 9.67
C VAL A 243 0.95 24.42 10.63
N ASP A 244 2.18 24.69 11.04
CA ASP A 244 2.54 25.85 11.86
C ASP A 244 2.31 27.17 11.10
N GLU A 245 2.67 27.24 9.82
CA GLU A 245 2.36 28.37 8.95
C GLU A 245 0.84 28.61 8.87
N MET A 246 0.06 27.53 8.69
CA MET A 246 -1.39 27.64 8.58
C MET A 246 -2.06 28.02 9.91
N PHE A 247 -1.65 27.46 11.05
CA PHE A 247 -2.44 27.48 12.29
C PHE A 247 -1.72 28.05 13.52
N GLY A 248 -0.49 28.52 13.34
CA GLY A 248 0.39 29.08 14.36
C GLY A 248 1.39 28.04 14.89
N LYS A 249 2.50 28.55 15.45
CA LYS A 249 3.60 27.74 16.01
C LYS A 249 3.11 26.65 16.97
N GLY A 250 3.63 25.43 16.81
CA GLY A 250 3.30 24.25 17.62
C GLY A 250 2.03 23.50 17.18
N ALA A 251 1.29 24.00 16.19
CA ALA A 251 0.14 23.30 15.64
C ALA A 251 0.54 22.00 14.89
N GLY A 252 1.69 22.00 14.24
CA GLY A 252 2.27 20.87 13.51
C GLY A 252 2.64 19.71 14.43
N ALA A 253 3.39 19.98 15.49
CA ALA A 253 3.71 18.98 16.52
C ALA A 253 2.42 18.38 17.14
N LYS A 254 1.46 19.24 17.51
CA LYS A 254 0.15 18.80 17.99
C LYS A 254 -0.62 17.97 16.96
N ALA A 255 -0.48 18.28 15.67
CA ALA A 255 -1.11 17.53 14.59
C ALA A 255 -0.53 16.12 14.45
N LEU A 256 0.76 15.91 14.73
CA LEU A 256 1.35 14.57 14.74
C LEU A 256 0.67 13.67 15.79
N VAL A 257 0.29 14.21 16.95
CA VAL A 257 -0.38 13.47 18.04
C VAL A 257 -1.90 13.33 17.84
N THR A 258 -2.57 14.37 17.34
CA THR A 258 -4.04 14.40 17.29
C THR A 258 -4.60 13.97 15.92
N HIS A 259 -3.77 14.11 14.88
CA HIS A 259 -4.16 13.96 13.49
C HIS A 259 -3.09 13.20 12.68
N HIS A 260 -2.50 12.16 13.29
CA HIS A 260 -1.36 11.36 12.82
C HIS A 260 -1.27 11.17 11.28
N ARG A 261 -2.39 10.88 10.61
CA ARG A 261 -2.42 10.61 9.15
C ARG A 261 -1.99 11.82 8.30
N LEU A 262 -1.98 13.04 8.84
CA LEU A 262 -1.58 14.25 8.13
C LEU A 262 -0.13 14.16 7.64
N VAL A 263 0.78 13.52 8.39
CA VAL A 263 2.19 13.32 8.00
C VAL A 263 2.35 12.49 6.72
N MET A 264 1.36 11.67 6.39
CA MET A 264 1.35 10.89 5.15
C MET A 264 0.81 11.67 3.95
N CYS A 265 0.32 12.90 4.15
CA CYS A 265 -0.27 13.71 3.08
C CYS A 265 0.80 14.58 2.43
N ASN A 266 0.84 14.60 1.10
CA ASN A 266 1.69 15.51 0.34
C ASN A 266 1.36 16.99 0.66
N ILE A 267 2.38 17.84 0.88
CA ILE A 267 2.25 19.25 1.29
C ILE A 267 1.37 20.04 0.34
N SER A 268 1.60 19.92 -0.97
CA SER A 268 0.79 20.64 -1.97
C SER A 268 -0.67 20.17 -2.01
N SER A 269 -0.98 19.00 -1.46
CA SER A 269 -2.37 18.57 -1.28
C SER A 269 -2.98 19.15 -0.01
N ILE A 270 -2.21 19.25 1.08
CA ILE A 270 -2.65 19.93 2.32
C ILE A 270 -2.99 21.40 2.02
N ARG A 271 -2.08 22.14 1.37
CA ARG A 271 -2.29 23.55 0.97
C ARG A 271 -3.54 23.73 0.12
N ARG A 272 -3.67 22.95 -0.97
CA ARG A 272 -4.85 23.03 -1.83
C ARG A 272 -6.15 22.77 -1.08
N SER A 273 -6.18 21.81 -0.15
CA SER A 273 -7.35 21.51 0.66
C SER A 273 -7.67 22.66 1.62
N HIS A 274 -6.65 23.20 2.29
CA HIS A 274 -6.77 24.35 3.18
C HIS A 274 -7.36 25.56 2.44
N ASP A 275 -6.72 25.98 1.36
CA ASP A 275 -7.11 27.18 0.60
C ASP A 275 -8.52 27.02 -0.01
N TYR A 276 -8.82 25.81 -0.52
CA TYR A 276 -10.14 25.52 -1.06
C TYR A 276 -11.22 25.58 0.02
N LEU A 277 -11.00 25.03 1.21
CA LEU A 277 -11.99 25.05 2.29
C LEU A 277 -12.23 26.47 2.80
N LEU A 278 -11.17 27.29 2.93
CA LEU A 278 -11.31 28.72 3.23
C LEU A 278 -12.13 29.43 2.13
N SER A 279 -11.85 29.17 0.85
CA SER A 279 -12.60 29.77 -0.27
C SER A 279 -14.09 29.38 -0.32
N VAL A 280 -14.46 28.27 0.32
CA VAL A 280 -15.85 27.81 0.46
C VAL A 280 -16.56 28.50 1.64
N GLY A 281 -15.81 29.18 2.52
CA GLY A 281 -16.31 29.86 3.71
C GLY A 281 -16.15 29.04 5.00
N ILE A 282 -15.40 27.94 4.99
CA ILE A 282 -15.08 27.21 6.22
C ILE A 282 -14.05 28.01 7.01
N SER A 283 -14.34 28.33 8.27
CA SER A 283 -13.45 29.18 9.07
C SER A 283 -12.13 28.49 9.41
N LYS A 284 -11.09 29.29 9.63
CA LYS A 284 -9.77 28.82 10.05
C LYS A 284 -9.84 28.07 11.38
N GLU A 285 -10.70 28.50 12.29
CA GLU A 285 -10.94 27.91 13.61
C GLU A 285 -11.62 26.53 13.48
N ALA A 286 -12.53 26.38 12.53
CA ALA A 286 -13.15 25.08 12.24
C ALA A 286 -12.12 24.08 11.69
N LEU A 287 -11.22 24.54 10.81
CA LEU A 287 -10.12 23.71 10.31
C LEU A 287 -9.15 23.34 11.44
N LYS A 288 -8.75 24.30 12.29
CA LYS A 288 -7.83 24.08 13.41
C LYS A 288 -8.35 23.04 14.42
N ARG A 289 -9.67 23.00 14.64
CA ARG A 289 -10.32 21.98 15.49
C ARG A 289 -10.22 20.56 14.94
N ASN A 290 -10.16 20.39 13.62
CA ASN A 290 -10.07 19.07 12.99
C ASN A 290 -9.29 19.11 11.67
N LEU A 291 -7.99 18.86 11.77
CA LEU A 291 -7.09 18.91 10.61
C LEU A 291 -7.32 17.74 9.63
N ARG A 292 -8.16 16.74 9.97
CA ARG A 292 -8.50 15.65 9.04
C ARG A 292 -9.19 16.15 7.78
N PHE A 293 -9.83 17.32 7.83
CA PHE A 293 -10.41 17.95 6.65
C PHE A 293 -9.37 18.19 5.54
N LEU A 294 -8.13 18.49 5.92
CA LEU A 294 -7.03 18.75 4.98
C LEU A 294 -6.56 17.49 4.24
N THR A 295 -6.88 16.30 4.77
CA THR A 295 -6.57 15.01 4.13
C THR A 295 -7.50 14.69 2.96
N ARG A 296 -8.57 15.46 2.76
CA ARG A 296 -9.57 15.20 1.72
C ARG A 296 -9.12 15.80 0.39
N SER A 297 -9.21 15.02 -0.69
CA SER A 297 -8.85 15.52 -2.02
C SER A 297 -9.81 16.59 -2.52
N VAL A 298 -9.29 17.76 -2.91
CA VAL A 298 -10.08 18.84 -3.53
C VAL A 298 -10.80 18.36 -4.78
N SER A 299 -10.08 17.71 -5.70
CA SER A 299 -10.63 17.33 -7.01
C SER A 299 -11.59 16.13 -6.94
N ARG A 300 -11.33 15.18 -6.03
CA ARG A 300 -12.10 13.93 -5.94
C ARG A 300 -13.26 14.00 -4.96
N ILE A 301 -13.16 14.79 -3.90
CA ILE A 301 -14.13 14.80 -2.79
C ILE A 301 -14.71 16.20 -2.58
N LEU A 302 -13.87 17.18 -2.21
CA LEU A 302 -14.38 18.47 -1.71
C LEU A 302 -15.14 19.24 -2.79
N ARG A 303 -14.53 19.46 -3.95
CA ARG A 303 -15.14 20.25 -5.03
C ARG A 303 -16.40 19.62 -5.63
N PRO A 304 -16.43 18.32 -5.97
CA PRO A 304 -17.65 17.67 -6.42
C PRO A 304 -18.80 17.80 -5.40
N ARG A 305 -18.54 17.56 -4.12
CA ARG A 305 -19.56 17.63 -3.06
C ARG A 305 -20.08 19.05 -2.86
N VAL A 306 -19.20 20.04 -2.76
CA VAL A 306 -19.61 21.44 -2.59
C VAL A 306 -20.49 21.90 -3.75
N LYS A 307 -20.09 21.61 -5.00
CA LYS A 307 -20.89 21.98 -6.18
C LYS A 307 -22.25 21.31 -6.18
N PHE A 308 -22.30 20.02 -5.85
CA PHE A 308 -23.55 19.27 -5.77
C PHE A 308 -24.48 19.81 -4.67
N LEU A 309 -23.96 20.00 -3.46
CA LEU A 309 -24.74 20.50 -2.33
C LEU A 309 -25.28 21.90 -2.60
N LYS A 310 -24.47 22.80 -3.15
CA LYS A 310 -24.92 24.13 -3.58
C LYS A 310 -26.02 24.06 -4.64
N SER A 311 -25.93 23.13 -5.61
CA SER A 311 -26.99 22.93 -6.61
C SER A 311 -28.30 22.38 -6.03
N LYS A 312 -28.27 21.86 -4.81
CA LYS A 312 -29.43 21.40 -4.04
C LYS A 312 -29.88 22.42 -2.98
N GLY A 313 -29.31 23.63 -2.99
CA GLY A 313 -29.63 24.67 -2.00
C GLY A 313 -29.10 24.41 -0.58
N VAL A 314 -28.22 23.42 -0.39
CA VAL A 314 -27.68 23.09 0.93
C VAL A 314 -26.60 24.10 1.35
N PHE A 315 -26.75 24.70 2.53
CA PHE A 315 -25.77 25.59 3.11
C PHE A 315 -24.55 24.81 3.64
N VAL A 316 -23.52 24.67 2.81
CA VAL A 316 -22.35 23.82 3.07
C VAL A 316 -21.47 24.24 4.27
N VAL A 317 -21.61 25.48 4.74
CA VAL A 317 -20.86 26.00 5.90
C VAL A 317 -21.60 25.71 7.22
N GLY A 318 -22.94 25.64 7.18
CA GLY A 318 -23.77 25.40 8.38
C GLY A 318 -23.63 23.99 8.95
N ASP A 319 -23.41 22.99 8.09
CA ASP A 319 -23.08 21.62 8.50
C ASP A 319 -21.85 21.16 7.70
N ILE A 320 -20.70 21.00 8.37
CA ILE A 320 -19.45 20.56 7.74
C ILE A 320 -19.24 19.05 7.79
N SER A 321 -20.22 18.28 8.29
CA SER A 321 -20.14 16.81 8.40
C SER A 321 -19.91 16.13 7.04
N TRP A 322 -20.36 16.76 5.94
CA TRP A 322 -20.16 16.27 4.58
C TRP A 322 -18.69 16.14 4.19
N ILE A 323 -17.76 16.85 4.83
CA ILE A 323 -16.33 16.79 4.51
C ILE A 323 -15.78 15.38 4.80
N MET A 324 -16.15 14.81 5.95
CA MET A 324 -15.65 13.52 6.43
C MET A 324 -16.63 12.36 6.23
N MET A 325 -17.85 12.66 5.77
CA MET A 325 -18.86 11.63 5.50
C MET A 325 -18.36 10.60 4.47
N ALA A 326 -18.46 9.32 4.81
CA ALA A 326 -18.16 8.23 3.89
C ALA A 326 -19.02 8.33 2.62
N GLU A 327 -18.48 7.96 1.45
CA GLU A 327 -19.18 8.11 0.17
C GLU A 327 -20.53 7.36 0.13
N GLY A 328 -20.58 6.12 0.63
CA GLY A 328 -21.84 5.37 0.72
C GLY A 328 -22.91 6.10 1.54
N ARG A 329 -22.55 6.61 2.72
CA ARG A 329 -23.47 7.41 3.56
C ARG A 329 -23.88 8.72 2.89
N PHE A 330 -22.94 9.35 2.19
CA PHE A 330 -23.23 10.58 1.44
C PHE A 330 -24.22 10.32 0.30
N ILE A 331 -24.10 9.19 -0.40
CA ILE A 331 -25.05 8.76 -1.44
C ILE A 331 -26.40 8.38 -0.83
N GLN A 332 -26.44 7.71 0.32
CA GLN A 332 -27.71 7.43 1.01
C GLN A 332 -28.44 8.72 1.40
N LYS A 333 -27.72 9.72 1.91
CA LYS A 333 -28.29 11.05 2.23
C LYS A 333 -28.68 11.83 0.97
N TYR A 334 -27.94 11.65 -0.13
CA TYR A 334 -28.15 12.34 -1.39
C TYR A 334 -28.09 11.38 -2.59
N PRO A 335 -29.18 10.64 -2.89
CA PRO A 335 -29.18 9.57 -3.90
C PRO A 335 -28.70 10.02 -5.29
N ASP A 336 -29.05 11.25 -5.69
CA ASP A 336 -28.67 11.83 -6.98
C ASP A 336 -27.16 12.09 -7.15
N TYR A 337 -26.39 12.06 -6.05
CA TYR A 337 -24.96 12.38 -6.09
C TYR A 337 -24.17 11.40 -6.96
N SER A 338 -24.58 10.13 -7.01
CA SER A 338 -23.90 9.10 -7.81
C SER A 338 -23.93 9.44 -9.31
N ALA A 339 -25.12 9.78 -9.82
CA ALA A 339 -25.31 10.20 -11.21
C ALA A 339 -24.57 11.51 -11.51
N TYR A 340 -24.65 12.49 -10.59
CA TYR A 340 -23.92 13.75 -10.71
C TYR A 340 -22.40 13.52 -10.79
N LEU A 341 -21.84 12.69 -9.91
CA LEU A 341 -20.40 12.46 -9.82
C LEU A 341 -19.85 11.82 -11.10
N THR A 342 -20.61 10.91 -11.71
CA THR A 342 -20.27 10.30 -13.00
C THR A 342 -20.19 11.36 -14.11
N LYS A 343 -21.20 12.23 -14.22
CA LYS A 343 -21.21 13.35 -15.18
C LYS A 343 -20.08 14.35 -14.91
N TYR A 344 -19.83 14.65 -13.65
CA TYR A 344 -18.75 15.55 -13.22
C TYR A 344 -17.37 15.02 -13.63
N LYS A 345 -17.10 13.73 -13.41
CA LYS A 345 -15.84 13.08 -13.81
C LYS A 345 -15.64 13.08 -15.32
N ARG A 346 -16.71 12.81 -16.10
CA ARG A 346 -16.66 12.88 -17.57
C ARG A 346 -16.25 14.27 -18.06
N LYS A 347 -16.91 15.32 -17.58
CA LYS A 347 -16.59 16.72 -17.94
C LYS A 347 -15.15 17.12 -17.62
N ILE A 348 -14.58 16.63 -16.51
CA ILE A 348 -13.17 16.92 -16.17
C ILE A 348 -12.22 16.21 -17.13
N LYS A 349 -12.55 14.99 -17.56
CA LYS A 349 -11.73 14.23 -18.51
C LYS A 349 -11.70 14.94 -19.87
N GLU A 350 -12.85 15.38 -20.36
CA GLU A 350 -12.99 16.12 -21.62
C GLU A 350 -12.24 17.46 -21.65
N LYS A 351 -12.05 18.11 -20.49
CA LYS A 351 -11.26 19.35 -20.38
C LYS A 351 -9.74 19.13 -20.30
N ARG A 352 -9.31 17.88 -20.20
CA ARG A 352 -7.89 17.49 -20.02
C ARG A 352 -7.32 16.72 -21.20
N SER A 353 -8.19 16.11 -22.01
CA SER A 353 -7.91 15.74 -23.39
C SER A 353 -7.91 16.99 -24.25
#